data_AF-A0A453GB46-F1
#
_entry.id   AF-A0A453GB46-F1
#
_cell.length_a   1.000
_cell.length_b   1.000
_cell.length_c   1.000
_cell.angle_alpha   90.00
_cell.angle_beta   90.00
_cell.angle_gamma   90.00
#
_symmetry.space_group_name_H-M   'P 1'
#
loop_
_entity.id
_entity.type
_entity.pdbx_description
1 polymer ?
#
loop_
_entity_poly.entity_id
_entity_poly.type
_entity_poly.pdbx_seq_one_letter_code
_entity_poly.pdbx_strand_id
1 'polypeptide(L)'
;TVAALNIIFSRWGLQASAAWNISGEPCSGAAIDGTDIDSDPELKPAIKCDCSYNASTVCHITRLKVYALDVVGQIPVELQNLTYLTSLYELFPT
;
A
#
# COMPACT_ATOMS: atom_id res chain seq x y z
N THR A 1 9.24 4.84 0.15
CA THR A 1 8.88 6.10 0.85
C THR A 1 7.44 6.50 0.53
N VAL A 2 6.81 7.40 1.31
CA VAL A 2 5.44 7.89 1.03
C VAL A 2 5.31 8.51 -0.37
N ALA A 3 6.32 9.24 -0.82
CA ALA A 3 6.35 9.81 -2.17
C ALA A 3 6.24 8.75 -3.27
N ALA A 4 6.92 7.61 -3.12
CA ALA A 4 6.84 6.52 -4.10
C ALA A 4 5.43 5.93 -4.17
N LEU A 5 4.78 5.71 -3.02
CA LEU A 5 3.40 5.23 -2.95
C LEU A 5 2.44 6.20 -3.67
N ASN A 6 2.57 7.49 -3.43
CA ASN A 6 1.73 8.51 -4.06
C ASN A 6 1.90 8.54 -5.59
N ILE A 7 3.13 8.37 -6.09
CA ILE A 7 3.39 8.29 -7.54
C ILE A 7 2.77 7.02 -8.14
N ILE A 8 2.92 5.88 -7.49
CA ILE A 8 2.29 4.61 -7.90
C ILE A 8 0.77 4.79 -8.02
N PHE A 9 0.15 5.37 -7.00
CA PHE A 9 -1.30 5.57 -6.97
C PHE A 9 -1.75 6.57 -8.03
N SER A 10 -1.01 7.65 -8.23
CA SER A 10 -1.28 8.61 -9.31
C SER A 10 -1.22 7.97 -10.70
N ARG A 11 -0.24 7.09 -10.95
CA ARG A 11 -0.10 6.36 -12.23
C ARG A 11 -1.25 5.39 -12.48
N TRP A 12 -1.73 4.74 -11.44
CA TRP A 12 -2.85 3.81 -11.51
C TRP A 12 -4.23 4.47 -11.33
N GLY A 13 -4.30 5.80 -11.17
CA GLY A 13 -5.57 6.50 -10.93
C GLY A 13 -6.24 6.13 -9.60
N LEU A 14 -5.47 5.62 -8.64
CA LEU A 14 -5.96 5.17 -7.33
C LEU A 14 -5.91 6.28 -6.29
N GLN A 15 -6.74 6.12 -5.25
CA GLN A 15 -6.70 6.93 -4.04
C GLN A 15 -6.59 6.00 -2.82
N ALA A 16 -5.93 6.47 -1.76
CA ALA A 16 -5.87 5.73 -0.51
C ALA A 16 -7.26 5.66 0.15
N SER A 17 -7.53 4.54 0.82
CA SER A 17 -8.75 4.39 1.62
C SER A 17 -8.69 5.29 2.86
N ALA A 18 -9.84 5.66 3.43
CA ALA A 18 -9.85 6.33 4.74
C ALA A 18 -9.48 5.36 5.88
N ALA A 19 -9.48 4.04 5.64
CA ALA A 19 -9.16 3.02 6.64
C ALA A 19 -7.67 2.99 7.02
N TRP A 20 -6.79 3.40 6.10
CA TRP A 20 -5.35 3.51 6.28
C TRP A 20 -4.90 4.72 5.47
N ASN A 21 -4.12 5.66 6.01
CA ASN A 21 -4.02 7.06 5.53
C ASN A 21 -4.94 8.06 6.23
N ILE A 22 -5.23 7.81 7.50
CA ILE A 22 -5.97 8.74 8.38
C ILE A 22 -5.08 9.98 8.56
N SER A 23 -5.54 11.13 8.08
CA SER A 23 -4.79 12.42 8.09
C SER A 23 -3.62 12.54 7.10
N GLY A 24 -3.55 11.70 6.07
CA GLY A 24 -2.50 11.78 5.05
C GLY A 24 -1.19 11.07 5.41
N GLU A 25 -1.21 10.28 6.49
CA GLU A 25 -0.12 9.39 6.88
C GLU A 25 -0.43 7.92 6.51
N PRO A 26 0.20 7.33 5.48
CA PRO A 26 -0.15 6.01 4.97
C PRO A 26 -0.07 4.86 5.99
N CYS A 27 0.89 4.91 6.91
CA CYS A 27 1.08 3.87 7.93
C CYS A 27 0.25 4.15 9.20
N SER A 28 -1.06 4.27 9.02
CA SER A 28 -2.03 4.52 10.10
C SER A 28 -3.23 3.57 9.99
N GLY A 29 -4.00 3.44 11.07
CA GLY A 29 -5.22 2.62 11.11
C GLY A 29 -4.98 1.18 10.65
N ALA A 30 -5.76 0.75 9.66
CA ALA A 30 -5.72 -0.60 9.10
C ALA A 30 -4.35 -1.00 8.54
N ALA A 31 -3.44 -0.05 8.23
CA ALA A 31 -2.09 -0.38 7.76
C ALA A 31 -1.16 -0.92 8.86
N ILE A 32 -1.44 -0.64 10.14
CA ILE A 32 -0.56 -1.01 11.26
C ILE A 32 -1.24 -1.87 12.34
N ASP A 33 -2.58 -1.95 12.34
CA ASP A 33 -3.33 -2.74 13.30
C ASP A 33 -3.55 -4.21 12.85
N GLY A 34 -4.38 -4.94 13.58
CA GLY A 34 -4.71 -6.34 13.33
C GLY A 34 -5.69 -6.59 12.18
N THR A 35 -6.14 -5.57 11.46
CA THR A 35 -7.11 -5.70 10.36
C THR A 35 -6.56 -6.60 9.26
N ASP A 36 -7.32 -7.60 8.85
CA ASP A 36 -6.96 -8.46 7.71
C ASP A 36 -7.27 -7.73 6.40
N ILE A 37 -6.24 -7.15 5.79
CA ILE A 37 -6.39 -6.44 4.50
C ILE A 37 -6.44 -7.40 3.31
N ASP A 38 -6.00 -8.65 3.46
CA ASP A 38 -5.84 -9.58 2.34
C ASP A 38 -7.19 -10.20 1.99
N SER A 39 -7.92 -10.67 3.01
CA SER A 39 -9.23 -11.30 2.87
C SER A 39 -10.39 -10.30 2.70
N ASP A 40 -10.23 -9.06 3.15
CA ASP A 40 -11.29 -8.04 3.08
C ASP A 40 -11.44 -7.50 1.64
N PRO A 41 -12.61 -7.67 0.99
CA PRO A 41 -12.86 -7.21 -0.37
C PRO A 41 -13.11 -5.70 -0.48
N GLU A 42 -13.49 -5.03 0.61
CA GLU A 42 -13.76 -3.58 0.67
C GLU A 42 -12.48 -2.77 0.91
N LEU A 43 -11.47 -3.38 1.55
CA LEU A 43 -10.14 -2.79 1.74
C LEU A 43 -9.27 -2.91 0.50
N LYS A 44 -9.55 -2.06 -0.49
CA LYS A 44 -8.74 -1.92 -1.71
C LYS A 44 -8.78 -0.46 -2.24
N PRO A 45 -7.63 0.15 -2.59
CA PRO A 45 -6.28 -0.36 -2.35
C PRO A 45 -5.96 -0.42 -0.85
N ALA A 46 -5.02 -1.28 -0.48
CA ALA A 46 -4.57 -1.43 0.91
C ALA A 46 -3.06 -1.62 1.03
N ILE A 47 -2.50 -1.25 2.17
CA ILE A 47 -1.10 -1.54 2.52
C ILE A 47 -1.00 -2.12 3.93
N LYS A 48 0.11 -2.81 4.20
CA LYS A 48 0.60 -3.02 5.57
C LYS A 48 1.95 -2.38 5.74
N CYS A 49 2.18 -1.85 6.94
CA CYS A 49 3.46 -1.31 7.35
C CYS A 49 4.05 -2.10 8.52
N ASP A 50 5.37 -2.18 8.56
CA ASP A 50 6.13 -2.55 9.75
C ASP A 50 6.74 -1.28 10.36
N CYS A 51 6.28 -0.95 11.56
CA CYS A 51 6.72 0.21 12.33
C CYS A 51 7.60 -0.18 13.53
N SER A 52 8.25 -1.34 13.51
CA SER A 52 9.14 -1.76 14.61
C SER A 52 10.53 -1.08 14.56
N TYR A 53 10.83 -0.31 13.52
CA TYR A 53 12.14 0.27 13.28
C TYR A 53 12.37 1.56 14.08
N ASN A 54 13.62 1.77 14.48
CA ASN A 54 14.08 2.98 15.19
C ASN A 54 13.18 3.35 16.38
N ALA A 55 12.99 2.43 17.32
CA ALA A 55 12.12 2.63 18.48
C ALA A 55 10.69 3.07 18.10
N SER A 56 10.15 2.44 17.07
CA SER A 56 8.81 2.69 16.52
C SER A 56 8.56 4.07 15.90
N THR A 57 9.64 4.77 15.50
CA THR A 57 9.53 6.08 14.84
C THR A 57 9.63 5.99 13.32
N VAL A 58 10.04 4.84 12.78
CA VAL A 58 10.15 4.62 11.33
C VAL A 58 9.27 3.44 10.92
N CYS A 59 8.42 3.69 9.91
CA CYS A 59 7.56 2.70 9.31
C CYS A 59 7.99 2.40 7.88
N HIS A 60 7.88 1.12 7.50
CA HIS A 60 8.16 0.65 6.16
C HIS A 60 6.96 -0.10 5.60
N ILE A 61 6.57 0.23 4.36
CA ILE A 61 5.52 -0.49 3.65
C ILE A 61 6.04 -1.87 3.28
N THR A 62 5.38 -2.92 3.77
CA THR A 62 5.77 -4.32 3.55
C THR A 62 4.81 -5.05 2.62
N ARG A 63 3.56 -4.60 2.54
CA ARG A 63 2.56 -5.16 1.62
C ARG A 63 1.82 -4.06 0.88
N LEU A 64 1.52 -4.31 -0.39
CA LEU A 64 0.66 -3.47 -1.23
C LEU A 64 -0.36 -4.35 -1.95
N LYS A 65 -1.64 -4.07 -1.75
CA LYS A 65 -2.78 -4.73 -2.39
C LYS A 65 -3.44 -3.76 -3.36
N VAL A 66 -3.42 -4.13 -4.64
CA VAL A 66 -4.11 -3.45 -5.75
C VAL A 66 -4.95 -4.43 -6.59
N TYR A 67 -5.23 -5.59 -6.03
CA TYR A 67 -6.06 -6.63 -6.64
C TYR A 67 -7.50 -6.17 -6.92
N ALA A 68 -8.03 -6.55 -8.08
CA ALA A 68 -9.40 -6.27 -8.52
C ALA A 68 -9.81 -4.79 -8.42
N LEU A 69 -8.88 -3.90 -8.76
CA LEU A 69 -9.10 -2.46 -8.94
C LEU A 69 -9.07 -2.03 -10.41
N ASP A 70 -9.03 -3.00 -11.33
CA ASP A 70 -8.92 -2.77 -12.77
C ASP A 70 -7.80 -1.78 -13.13
N VAL A 71 -6.67 -1.87 -12.40
CA VAL A 71 -5.49 -1.06 -12.70
C VAL A 71 -4.93 -1.48 -14.05
N VAL A 72 -4.89 -0.55 -15.00
CA VAL A 72 -4.36 -0.78 -16.35
C VAL A 72 -3.07 0.00 -16.51
N GLY A 73 -2.04 -0.68 -17.00
CA GLY A 73 -0.76 -0.06 -17.32
C GLY A 73 0.42 -0.88 -16.83
N GLN A 74 1.62 -0.35 -17.03
CA GLN A 74 2.84 -0.98 -16.57
C GLN A 74 2.96 -0.89 -15.05
N ILE A 75 3.54 -1.93 -14.46
CA ILE A 75 4.01 -1.94 -13.07
C ILE A 75 4.97 -0.74 -12.88
N PRO A 76 4.65 0.25 -12.03
CA PRO A 76 5.46 1.45 -11.89
C PRO A 76 6.85 1.13 -11.34
N VAL A 77 7.88 1.67 -11.99
CA VAL A 77 9.30 1.51 -11.57
C VAL A 77 9.54 1.97 -10.12
N GLU A 78 8.70 2.88 -9.63
CA GLU A 78 8.72 3.41 -8.26
C GLU A 78 8.43 2.34 -7.20
N LEU A 79 7.89 1.18 -7.56
CA LEU A 79 7.81 0.04 -6.64
C LEU A 79 9.18 -0.36 -6.08
N GLN A 80 10.26 -0.17 -6.86
CA GLN A 80 11.63 -0.39 -6.38
C GLN A 80 12.04 0.56 -5.23
N ASN A 81 11.36 1.69 -5.08
CA ASN A 81 11.59 2.63 -3.96
C ASN A 81 10.83 2.22 -2.68
N LEU A 82 10.02 1.15 -2.75
CA LEU A 82 9.46 0.47 -1.58
C LEU A 82 10.39 -0.70 -1.20
N THR A 83 11.58 -0.38 -0.71
CA THR A 83 12.68 -1.35 -0.51
C THR A 83 12.39 -2.45 0.53
N TYR A 84 11.33 -2.30 1.31
CA TYR A 84 10.87 -3.28 2.31
C TYR A 84 9.61 -4.02 1.85
N LEU A 85 9.13 -3.78 0.63
CA LEU A 85 7.96 -4.45 0.08
C LEU A 85 8.29 -5.93 -0.13
N THR A 86 7.63 -6.80 0.63
CA THR A 86 7.77 -8.26 0.53
C THR A 86 6.60 -8.92 -0.18
N SER A 87 5.49 -8.21 -0.34
CA SER A 87 4.28 -8.76 -0.97
C SER A 87 3.57 -7.69 -1.80
N LEU A 88 3.35 -8.01 -3.07
CA LEU A 88 2.49 -7.25 -3.98
C LEU A 88 1.34 -8.17 -4.38
N TYR A 89 0.11 -7.78 -4.05
CA TYR A 89 -1.09 -8.52 -4.44
C TYR A 89 -1.83 -7.74 -5.53
N GLU A 90 -1.70 -8.22 -6.76
CA GLU A 90 -2.28 -7.62 -7.96
C GLU A 90 -3.01 -8.68 -8.80
N LEU A 91 -3.98 -8.22 -9.61
CA LEU A 91 -4.62 -9.05 -10.63
C LEU A 91 -4.07 -8.60 -11.97
N PHE A 92 -3.24 -9.41 -12.62
CA PHE A 92 -2.90 -9.15 -14.02
C PHE A 92 -4.05 -9.59 -14.92
N PRO A 93 -4.65 -8.70 -15.72
CA PRO A 93 -5.40 -9.15 -16.87
C PRO A 93 -4.40 -9.79 -17.84
N THR A 94 -4.59 -11.08 -18.12
CA THR A 94 -3.90 -11.79 -19.21
C THR A 94 -4.22 -11.19 -20.56
#